data_AF-A0A835X6S1-F1
#
_entry.id   AF-A0A835X6S1-F1
#
_cell.length_a   1.000
_cell.length_b   1.000
_cell.length_c   1.000
_cell.angle_alpha   90.00
_cell.angle_beta   90.00
_cell.angle_gamma   90.00
#
_symmetry.space_group_name_H-M   'P 1'
#
loop_
_entity.id
_entity.type
_entity.pdbx_description
1 polymer ?
#
loop_
_entity_poly.entity_id
_entity_poly.type
_entity_poly.pdbx_seq_one_letter_code
_entity_poly.pdbx_strand_id
1 'polypeptide(L)'
;MSLLLKDRVYTMESPTAKRGVYPLHGYKLGLYRLPITLDEPLEIQSVHDGLKNTFEMDTFADRIYATYKWIEKNMDDPDAKGFEQVELSITVEIVTGEVVDIIYQIFPIEKFGDPEWVKDYREKADHFAKMVMDTILRNTILADKMIESLIKTEKISETDALKKLQELTPLAQIVPDAKPIPIIKQEELAVAGKVGQAWKGGGIKPGPIDEEYKSKMGPSAPHVVADTGVSLKTWGREGADNGIMGVWGEFVSVDFDICIADGACIDACPVDVFEFRDFPGNPASTKKPLQIREPDCIFCLACEGVCPPVAIKIYEMK
;
A
#
# COMPACT_ATOMS: atom_id res chain seq x y z
N MET A 1 -20.98 -5.13 -21.73
CA MET A 1 -21.42 -4.90 -20.34
C MET A 1 -20.82 -6.00 -19.50
N SER A 2 -19.92 -5.66 -18.57
CA SER A 2 -19.38 -6.61 -17.59
C SER A 2 -20.51 -7.30 -16.82
N LEU A 3 -20.42 -8.63 -16.64
CA LEU A 3 -21.42 -9.42 -15.93
C LEU A 3 -21.41 -9.15 -14.40
N LEU A 4 -20.35 -8.53 -13.87
CA LEU A 4 -20.34 -7.93 -12.52
C LEU A 4 -21.44 -6.86 -12.34
N LEU A 5 -21.91 -6.27 -13.44
CA LEU A 5 -22.84 -5.12 -13.45
C LEU A 5 -24.32 -5.50 -13.36
N LYS A 6 -24.67 -6.79 -13.28
CA LYS A 6 -26.08 -7.18 -13.10
C LYS A 6 -26.56 -7.01 -11.67
N ASP A 7 -25.65 -6.94 -10.69
CA ASP A 7 -25.98 -6.69 -9.29
C ASP A 7 -25.54 -5.30 -8.83
N ARG A 8 -26.47 -4.36 -9.01
CA ARG A 8 -26.71 -3.16 -8.20
C ARG A 8 -25.83 -1.93 -8.45
N VAL A 9 -26.55 -0.88 -8.84
CA VAL A 9 -26.11 0.50 -8.97
C VAL A 9 -27.04 1.31 -8.05
N TYR A 10 -26.46 1.73 -6.90
CA TYR A 10 -26.84 2.79 -5.92
C TYR A 10 -27.72 2.56 -4.68
N THR A 11 -27.25 3.27 -3.63
CA THR A 11 -27.77 3.62 -2.30
C THR A 11 -27.54 2.62 -1.16
N MET A 12 -26.91 3.13 -0.09
CA MET A 12 -26.74 2.47 1.20
C MET A 12 -28.08 1.96 1.72
N GLU A 13 -28.37 0.68 1.53
CA GLU A 13 -29.37 -0.05 2.33
C GLU A 13 -28.82 -1.45 2.62
N SER A 14 -27.74 -1.50 3.39
CA SER A 14 -27.43 -2.72 4.14
C SER A 14 -28.11 -2.62 5.52
N PRO A 15 -29.00 -3.56 5.90
CA PRO A 15 -29.58 -3.59 7.25
C PRO A 15 -28.54 -3.87 8.36
N THR A 16 -27.28 -4.13 7.99
CA THR A 16 -26.14 -4.36 8.89
C THR A 16 -25.11 -3.24 8.91
N ALA A 17 -25.31 -2.12 8.20
CA ALA A 17 -24.41 -0.97 8.27
C ALA A 17 -24.50 -0.27 9.63
N LYS A 18 -23.67 -0.70 10.59
CA LYS A 18 -23.41 0.04 11.83
C LYS A 18 -22.56 1.28 11.51
N ARG A 19 -23.12 2.46 11.83
CA ARG A 19 -22.46 3.76 12.06
C ARG A 19 -21.11 3.96 11.37
N GLY A 20 -21.19 4.44 10.14
CA GLY A 20 -20.10 5.06 9.40
C GLY A 20 -20.70 5.72 8.17
N VAL A 21 -21.57 6.71 8.38
CA VAL A 21 -22.16 7.50 7.31
C VAL A 21 -21.01 8.27 6.66
N TYR A 22 -20.47 7.74 5.56
CA TYR A 22 -19.62 8.52 4.67
C TYR A 22 -20.52 9.63 4.07
N PRO A 23 -20.22 10.92 4.29
CA PRO A 23 -21.07 12.01 3.85
C PRO A 23 -21.02 12.11 2.32
N LEU A 24 -22.09 11.60 1.70
CA LEU A 24 -22.37 11.64 0.27
C LEU A 24 -22.51 13.08 -0.23
N HIS A 25 -21.45 13.62 -0.83
CA HIS A 25 -21.55 14.75 -1.74
C HIS A 25 -21.71 14.20 -3.17
N GLY A 26 -22.85 14.47 -3.81
CA GLY A 26 -23.04 14.70 -5.25
C GLY A 26 -22.52 13.74 -6.34
N TYR A 27 -21.80 12.65 -6.04
CA TYR A 27 -21.07 11.90 -7.07
C TYR A 27 -21.57 10.47 -7.26
N LYS A 28 -21.58 10.03 -8.53
CA LYS A 28 -21.86 8.64 -8.91
C LYS A 28 -20.65 7.79 -8.48
N LEU A 29 -20.72 7.19 -7.28
CA LEU A 29 -19.86 6.14 -6.71
C LEU A 29 -20.18 4.70 -7.17
N GLY A 30 -19.36 4.11 -8.04
CA GLY A 30 -19.39 2.65 -8.23
C GLY A 30 -18.71 1.98 -7.04
N LEU A 31 -19.34 1.01 -6.38
CA LEU A 31 -18.77 0.20 -5.31
C LEU A 31 -18.93 -1.29 -5.67
N TYR A 32 -17.82 -2.01 -5.74
CA TYR A 32 -17.77 -3.43 -6.08
C TYR A 32 -17.06 -4.18 -4.97
N ARG A 33 -17.81 -5.03 -4.28
CA ARG A 33 -17.29 -5.87 -3.22
C ARG A 33 -16.89 -7.23 -3.78
N LEU A 34 -15.61 -7.56 -3.71
CA LEU A 34 -15.07 -8.82 -4.19
C LEU A 34 -14.80 -9.76 -3.00
N PRO A 35 -15.24 -11.03 -3.06
CA PRO A 35 -15.05 -12.01 -1.99
C PRO A 35 -13.63 -12.60 -2.04
N ILE A 36 -12.61 -11.73 -2.03
CA ILE A 36 -11.19 -12.07 -2.08
C ILE A 36 -10.44 -11.27 -1.01
N THR A 37 -9.42 -11.89 -0.43
CA THR A 37 -8.60 -11.29 0.62
C THR A 37 -7.30 -10.76 0.03
N LEU A 38 -6.96 -9.51 0.30
CA LEU A 38 -5.71 -8.87 -0.11
C LEU A 38 -5.20 -8.06 1.08
N ASP A 39 -4.40 -8.68 1.93
CA ASP A 39 -3.90 -8.10 3.18
C ASP A 39 -2.36 -8.18 3.28
N GLU A 40 -1.73 -9.01 2.45
CA GLU A 40 -0.28 -9.12 2.41
C GLU A 40 0.37 -7.93 1.66
N PRO A 41 1.33 -7.21 2.29
CA PRO A 41 1.97 -6.06 1.67
C PRO A 41 2.66 -6.35 0.33
N LEU A 42 3.21 -7.56 0.17
CA LEU A 42 3.87 -7.98 -1.07
C LEU A 42 2.87 -8.14 -2.22
N GLU A 43 1.67 -8.63 -1.93
CA GLU A 43 0.60 -8.77 -2.93
C GLU A 43 0.05 -7.41 -3.33
N ILE A 44 -0.14 -6.50 -2.37
CA ILE A 44 -0.53 -5.10 -2.61
C ILE A 44 0.50 -4.41 -3.51
N GLN A 45 1.79 -4.54 -3.18
CA GLN A 45 2.87 -4.00 -3.99
C GLN A 45 2.92 -4.63 -5.38
N SER A 46 2.67 -5.93 -5.50
CA SER A 46 2.58 -6.61 -6.79
C SER A 46 1.43 -6.09 -7.67
N VAL A 47 0.27 -5.76 -7.08
CA VAL A 47 -0.86 -5.15 -7.79
C VAL A 47 -0.45 -3.75 -8.30
N HIS A 48 0.18 -2.95 -7.46
CA HIS A 48 0.69 -1.63 -7.83
C HIS A 48 1.72 -1.69 -8.97
N ASP A 49 2.79 -2.48 -8.77
CA ASP A 49 3.90 -2.58 -9.72
C ASP A 49 3.52 -3.24 -11.03
N GLY A 50 2.55 -4.16 -11.02
CA GLY A 50 2.04 -4.81 -12.23
C GLY A 50 1.31 -3.86 -13.18
N LEU A 51 0.83 -2.72 -12.67
CA LEU A 51 -0.03 -1.80 -13.42
C LEU A 51 0.53 -0.39 -13.60
N LYS A 52 1.65 -0.05 -12.96
CA LYS A 52 2.28 1.29 -13.05
C LYS A 52 2.66 1.77 -14.45
N ASN A 53 2.82 0.83 -15.40
CA ASN A 53 3.09 1.16 -16.81
C ASN A 53 1.81 1.39 -17.62
N THR A 54 0.64 1.03 -17.07
CA THR A 54 -0.66 1.13 -17.74
C THR A 54 -1.50 2.27 -17.17
N PHE A 55 -1.44 2.47 -15.85
CA PHE A 55 -2.16 3.51 -15.14
C PHE A 55 -1.20 4.32 -14.28
N GLU A 56 -1.60 5.55 -13.96
CA GLU A 56 -0.96 6.32 -12.91
C GLU A 56 -1.41 5.71 -11.58
N MET A 57 -0.49 5.01 -10.94
CA MET A 57 -0.74 4.25 -9.72
C MET A 57 -0.22 5.04 -8.52
N ASP A 58 -1.06 5.16 -7.50
CA ASP A 58 -0.67 5.64 -6.17
C ASP A 58 -1.12 4.61 -5.12
N THR A 59 -0.40 4.52 -4.02
CA THR A 59 -0.80 3.70 -2.87
C THR A 59 -0.82 4.55 -1.60
N PHE A 60 -1.83 4.34 -0.77
CA PHE A 60 -1.94 5.00 0.52
C PHE A 60 -2.59 4.04 1.52
N ALA A 61 -1.82 3.58 2.50
CA ALA A 61 -2.27 2.63 3.53
C ALA A 61 -2.91 1.37 2.90
N ASP A 62 -4.20 1.16 3.17
CA ASP A 62 -5.03 0.06 2.68
C ASP A 62 -5.66 0.35 1.30
N ARG A 63 -5.14 1.34 0.55
CA ARG A 63 -5.75 1.80 -0.70
C ARG A 63 -4.75 1.83 -1.84
N ILE A 64 -5.19 1.31 -2.99
CA ILE A 64 -4.49 1.42 -4.26
C ILE A 64 -5.35 2.30 -5.17
N TYR A 65 -4.80 3.39 -5.66
CA TYR A 65 -5.43 4.27 -6.62
C TYR A 65 -4.86 3.99 -8.00
N ALA A 66 -5.74 3.70 -8.96
CA ALA A 66 -5.41 3.57 -10.36
C ALA A 66 -6.11 4.69 -11.12
N THR A 67 -5.34 5.67 -11.58
CA THR A 67 -5.82 6.80 -12.36
C THR A 67 -5.58 6.56 -13.84
N TYR A 68 -6.64 6.65 -14.63
CA TYR A 68 -6.58 6.64 -16.09
C TYR A 68 -6.87 8.03 -16.62
N LYS A 69 -5.96 8.54 -17.46
CA LYS A 69 -6.07 9.83 -18.14
C LYS A 69 -6.36 9.62 -19.62
N TRP A 70 -7.24 10.45 -20.19
CA TRP A 70 -7.49 10.49 -21.63
C TRP A 70 -7.69 11.93 -22.09
N ILE A 71 -7.44 12.19 -23.37
CA ILE A 71 -7.58 13.51 -23.98
C ILE A 71 -8.79 13.49 -24.90
N GLU A 72 -9.71 14.43 -24.69
CA GLU A 72 -10.74 14.76 -25.66
C GLU A 72 -10.28 15.94 -26.50
N LYS A 73 -10.66 15.95 -27.78
CA LYS A 73 -10.38 17.05 -28.72
C LYS A 73 -11.69 17.45 -29.38
N ASN A 74 -11.93 18.75 -29.53
CA ASN A 74 -13.13 19.24 -30.19
C ASN A 74 -13.08 19.05 -31.72
N MET A 75 -11.87 18.96 -32.27
CA MET A 75 -11.57 18.84 -33.69
C MET A 75 -10.37 17.90 -33.89
N ASP A 76 -10.32 17.23 -35.04
CA ASP A 76 -9.23 16.29 -35.35
C ASP A 76 -7.92 17.01 -35.73
N ASP A 77 -8.02 18.18 -36.36
CA ASP A 77 -6.89 18.98 -36.83
C ASP A 77 -6.38 19.92 -35.72
N PRO A 78 -5.17 19.71 -35.16
CA PRO A 78 -4.61 20.55 -34.12
C PRO A 78 -4.31 21.99 -34.56
N ASP A 79 -4.13 22.23 -35.87
CA ASP A 79 -3.80 23.54 -36.42
C ASP A 79 -5.05 24.33 -36.86
N ALA A 80 -6.24 23.72 -36.75
CA ALA A 80 -7.48 24.37 -37.08
C ALA A 80 -7.81 25.52 -36.11
N LYS A 81 -8.34 26.62 -36.66
CA LYS A 81 -8.76 27.77 -35.86
C LYS A 81 -9.92 27.37 -34.94
N GLY A 82 -9.70 27.45 -33.62
CA GLY A 82 -10.67 27.05 -32.61
C GLY A 82 -10.46 25.64 -32.06
N PHE A 83 -9.30 25.02 -32.32
CA PHE A 83 -8.90 23.76 -31.68
C PHE A 83 -8.83 23.91 -30.16
N GLU A 84 -9.54 23.03 -29.46
CA GLU A 84 -9.53 22.90 -28.01
C GLU A 84 -9.34 21.43 -27.64
N GLN A 85 -8.54 21.20 -26.60
CA GLN A 85 -8.35 19.88 -26.01
C GLN A 85 -8.44 19.99 -24.51
N VAL A 86 -8.96 18.93 -23.88
CA VAL A 86 -9.01 18.82 -22.42
C VAL A 86 -8.52 17.44 -22.00
N GLU A 87 -7.67 17.42 -20.99
CA GLU A 87 -7.24 16.18 -20.34
C GLU A 87 -8.24 15.86 -19.22
N LEU A 88 -8.83 14.67 -19.31
CA LEU A 88 -9.80 14.16 -18.37
C LEU A 88 -9.20 12.96 -17.64
N SER A 89 -9.67 12.70 -16.42
CA SER A 89 -9.23 11.55 -15.66
C SER A 89 -10.35 10.87 -14.87
N ILE A 90 -10.14 9.59 -14.60
CA ILE A 90 -10.95 8.77 -13.70
C ILE A 90 -10.02 7.98 -12.78
N THR A 91 -10.35 7.92 -11.50
CA THR A 91 -9.57 7.19 -10.50
C THR A 91 -10.43 6.06 -9.93
N VAL A 92 -9.87 4.86 -9.99
CA VAL A 92 -10.41 3.67 -9.32
C VAL A 92 -9.58 3.44 -8.06
N GLU A 93 -10.24 3.43 -6.91
CA GLU A 93 -9.70 3.12 -5.60
C GLU A 93 -9.96 1.64 -5.28
N ILE A 94 -8.96 0.92 -4.82
CA ILE A 94 -9.05 -0.46 -4.36
C ILE A 94 -8.74 -0.45 -2.87
N VAL A 95 -9.73 -0.73 -2.04
CA VAL A 95 -9.57 -0.90 -0.61
C VAL A 95 -9.20 -2.36 -0.35
N THR A 96 -8.03 -2.57 0.22
CA THR A 96 -7.42 -3.86 0.55
C THR A 96 -7.90 -4.31 1.94
N GLY A 97 -7.86 -5.61 2.22
CA GLY A 97 -8.31 -6.19 3.48
C GLY A 97 -8.86 -7.61 3.33
N GLU A 98 -9.61 -8.08 4.34
CA GLU A 98 -10.29 -9.40 4.30
C GLU A 98 -11.21 -9.55 3.09
N VAL A 99 -11.82 -8.43 2.67
CA VAL A 99 -12.69 -8.29 1.51
C VAL A 99 -12.22 -7.08 0.72
N VAL A 100 -11.92 -7.27 -0.55
CA VAL A 100 -11.51 -6.18 -1.44
C VAL A 100 -12.73 -5.39 -1.91
N ASP A 101 -12.74 -4.09 -1.67
CA ASP A 101 -13.75 -3.17 -2.18
C ASP A 101 -13.14 -2.28 -3.28
N ILE A 102 -13.65 -2.34 -4.50
CA ILE A 102 -13.25 -1.46 -5.60
C ILE A 102 -14.27 -0.33 -5.76
N ILE A 103 -13.78 0.91 -5.67
CA ILE A 103 -14.58 2.13 -5.64
C ILE A 103 -14.13 3.04 -6.78
N TYR A 104 -15.07 3.68 -7.48
CA TYR A 104 -14.71 4.79 -8.38
C TYR A 104 -15.71 5.93 -8.29
N GLN A 105 -15.22 7.15 -8.50
CA GLN A 105 -16.03 8.36 -8.43
C GLN A 105 -15.94 9.13 -9.75
N ILE A 106 -17.08 9.35 -10.40
CA ILE A 106 -17.14 10.22 -11.58
C ILE A 106 -17.35 11.67 -11.11
N PHE A 107 -16.34 12.51 -11.34
CA PHE A 107 -16.39 13.94 -11.02
C PHE A 107 -17.32 14.71 -11.98
N PRO A 108 -17.79 15.91 -11.63
CA PRO A 108 -18.41 16.84 -12.59
C PRO A 108 -17.36 17.28 -13.61
N ILE A 109 -17.79 17.55 -14.84
CA ILE A 109 -16.85 17.90 -15.92
C ILE A 109 -16.13 19.22 -15.65
N GLU A 110 -16.78 20.10 -14.89
CA GLU A 110 -16.30 21.40 -14.42
C GLU A 110 -15.00 21.29 -13.59
N LYS A 111 -14.70 20.11 -13.03
CA LYS A 111 -13.44 19.83 -12.34
C LYS A 111 -12.22 19.97 -13.27
N PHE A 112 -12.41 19.74 -14.57
CA PHE A 112 -11.34 19.72 -15.57
C PHE A 112 -11.28 21.02 -16.39
N GLY A 113 -11.94 22.09 -15.90
CA GLY A 113 -12.20 23.34 -16.62
C GLY A 113 -13.65 23.40 -17.11
N ASP A 114 -13.97 24.33 -18.01
CA ASP A 114 -15.32 24.48 -18.60
C ASP A 114 -15.38 24.01 -20.08
N PRO A 115 -15.07 22.73 -20.41
CA PRO A 115 -15.10 22.25 -21.78
C PRO A 115 -16.54 21.91 -22.21
N GLU A 116 -17.36 22.94 -22.50
CA GLU A 116 -18.79 22.79 -22.85
C GLU A 116 -19.04 21.92 -24.09
N TRP A 117 -18.02 21.71 -24.93
CA TRP A 117 -18.11 20.91 -26.16
C TRP A 117 -17.96 19.40 -25.94
N VAL A 118 -17.51 18.95 -24.76
CA VAL A 118 -17.33 17.52 -24.48
C VAL A 118 -18.68 16.84 -24.31
N LYS A 119 -18.92 15.81 -25.12
CA LYS A 119 -20.17 15.04 -25.12
C LYS A 119 -20.00 13.67 -24.46
N ASP A 120 -21.07 13.20 -23.84
CA ASP A 120 -21.21 11.87 -23.24
C ASP A 120 -20.15 11.54 -22.17
N TYR A 121 -19.60 12.58 -21.53
CA TYR A 121 -18.51 12.46 -20.55
C TYR A 121 -18.77 11.39 -19.49
N ARG A 122 -19.96 11.39 -18.87
CA ARG A 122 -20.28 10.42 -17.80
C ARG A 122 -20.34 8.99 -18.30
N GLU A 123 -20.79 8.75 -19.53
CA GLU A 123 -20.82 7.41 -20.12
C GLU A 123 -19.40 6.93 -20.45
N LYS A 124 -18.57 7.81 -21.02
CA LYS A 124 -17.15 7.53 -21.29
C LYS A 124 -16.35 7.30 -20.00
N ALA A 125 -16.54 8.14 -18.98
CA ALA A 125 -15.88 7.98 -17.68
C ALA A 125 -16.29 6.67 -16.98
N ASP A 126 -17.57 6.30 -17.03
CA ASP A 126 -18.07 5.02 -16.51
C ASP A 126 -17.50 3.83 -17.30
N HIS A 127 -17.37 3.94 -18.62
CA HIS A 127 -16.72 2.93 -19.46
C HIS A 127 -15.23 2.76 -19.11
N PHE A 128 -14.49 3.86 -18.97
CA PHE A 128 -13.08 3.81 -18.61
C PHE A 128 -12.87 3.29 -17.19
N ALA A 129 -13.72 3.66 -16.22
CA ALA A 129 -13.68 3.07 -14.88
C ALA A 129 -13.81 1.55 -14.95
N LYS A 130 -14.77 1.03 -15.73
CA LYS A 130 -14.95 -0.42 -15.92
C LYS A 130 -13.78 -1.09 -16.61
N MET A 131 -13.19 -0.43 -17.61
CA MET A 131 -11.97 -0.91 -18.25
C MET A 131 -10.82 -1.02 -17.25
N VAL A 132 -10.61 -0.01 -16.40
CA VAL A 132 -9.57 -0.01 -15.36
C VAL A 132 -9.82 -1.15 -14.38
N MET A 133 -11.04 -1.29 -13.85
CA MET A 133 -11.41 -2.38 -12.93
C MET A 133 -11.19 -3.77 -13.55
N ASP A 134 -11.68 -4.00 -14.77
CA ASP A 134 -11.51 -5.28 -15.46
C ASP A 134 -10.04 -5.59 -15.72
N THR A 135 -9.23 -4.57 -16.04
CA THR A 135 -7.79 -4.70 -16.28
C THR A 135 -7.07 -5.05 -14.98
N ILE A 136 -7.39 -4.39 -13.87
CA ILE A 136 -6.82 -4.71 -12.57
C ILE A 136 -7.16 -6.15 -12.16
N LEU A 137 -8.42 -6.55 -12.30
CA LEU A 137 -8.87 -7.88 -11.90
C LEU A 137 -8.23 -9.00 -12.70
N ARG A 138 -7.97 -8.82 -14.00
CA ARG A 138 -7.39 -9.88 -14.86
C ARG A 138 -5.88 -9.96 -14.83
N ASN A 139 -5.21 -8.82 -14.64
CA ASN A 139 -3.78 -8.69 -14.87
C ASN A 139 -2.99 -8.59 -13.55
N THR A 140 -3.58 -8.95 -12.43
CA THR A 140 -2.90 -8.94 -11.13
C THR A 140 -3.22 -10.22 -10.36
N ILE A 141 -2.60 -10.40 -9.18
CA ILE A 141 -2.87 -11.52 -8.28
C ILE A 141 -4.35 -11.66 -7.88
N LEU A 142 -5.14 -10.58 -8.01
CA LEU A 142 -6.59 -10.62 -7.83
C LEU A 142 -7.27 -11.65 -8.74
N ALA A 143 -6.70 -11.92 -9.93
CA ALA A 143 -7.22 -12.92 -10.86
C ALA A 143 -7.20 -14.32 -10.23
N ASP A 144 -6.06 -14.70 -9.66
CA ASP A 144 -5.84 -16.03 -9.09
C ASP A 144 -6.70 -16.19 -7.82
N LYS A 145 -6.75 -15.18 -6.96
CA LYS A 145 -7.62 -15.17 -5.78
C LYS A 145 -9.11 -15.23 -6.13
N MET A 146 -9.51 -14.57 -7.21
CA MET A 146 -10.90 -14.62 -7.68
C MET A 146 -11.24 -16.01 -8.23
N ILE A 147 -10.31 -16.67 -8.93
CA ILE A 147 -10.48 -18.05 -9.40
C ILE A 147 -10.62 -18.99 -8.20
N GLU A 148 -9.77 -18.89 -7.19
CA GLU A 148 -9.85 -19.68 -5.96
C GLU A 148 -11.20 -19.49 -5.24
N SER A 149 -11.66 -18.25 -5.13
CA SER A 149 -12.96 -17.91 -4.54
C SER A 149 -14.13 -18.50 -5.34
N LEU A 150 -14.08 -18.47 -6.67
CA LEU A 150 -15.08 -19.07 -7.55
C LEU A 150 -15.11 -20.60 -7.45
N ILE A 151 -13.95 -21.26 -7.42
CA ILE A 151 -13.84 -22.72 -7.23
C ILE A 151 -14.47 -23.11 -5.89
N LYS A 152 -14.16 -22.38 -4.81
CA LYS A 152 -14.67 -22.67 -3.47
C LYS A 152 -16.18 -22.43 -3.35
N THR A 153 -16.69 -21.35 -3.94
CA THR A 153 -18.09 -20.93 -3.80
C THR A 153 -19.01 -21.71 -4.74
N GLU A 154 -18.59 -21.94 -5.98
CA GLU A 154 -19.44 -22.53 -7.02
C GLU A 154 -19.10 -23.99 -7.33
N LYS A 155 -18.02 -24.53 -6.76
CA LYS A 155 -17.58 -25.92 -6.94
C LYS A 155 -17.36 -26.30 -8.42
N ILE A 156 -16.90 -25.33 -9.20
CA ILE A 156 -16.58 -25.48 -10.62
C ILE A 156 -15.10 -25.82 -10.82
N SER A 157 -14.75 -26.30 -12.02
CA SER A 157 -13.35 -26.58 -12.39
C SER A 157 -12.55 -25.28 -12.55
N GLU A 158 -11.22 -25.35 -12.43
CA GLU A 158 -10.33 -24.20 -12.62
C GLU A 158 -10.48 -23.57 -14.01
N THR A 159 -10.66 -24.41 -15.04
CA THR A 159 -10.88 -23.95 -16.42
C THR A 159 -12.21 -23.22 -16.60
N ASP A 160 -13.27 -23.67 -15.92
CA ASP A 160 -14.57 -23.00 -15.95
C ASP A 160 -14.56 -21.69 -15.14
N ALA A 161 -13.85 -21.67 -14.01
CA ALA A 161 -13.65 -20.47 -13.21
C ALA A 161 -12.88 -19.38 -13.98
N LEU A 162 -11.85 -19.78 -14.73
CA LEU A 162 -11.10 -18.86 -15.60
C LEU A 162 -11.99 -18.31 -16.73
N LYS A 163 -12.77 -19.16 -17.39
CA LYS A 163 -13.72 -18.71 -18.41
C LYS A 163 -14.76 -17.73 -17.83
N LYS A 164 -15.26 -18.00 -16.64
CA LYS A 164 -16.20 -17.13 -15.94
C LYS A 164 -15.58 -15.79 -15.57
N LEU A 165 -14.33 -15.78 -15.08
CA LEU A 165 -13.60 -14.54 -14.84
C LEU A 165 -13.49 -13.71 -16.13
N GLN A 166 -13.16 -14.33 -17.26
CA GLN A 166 -13.10 -13.64 -18.56
C GLN A 166 -14.45 -13.07 -19.01
N GLU A 167 -15.55 -13.77 -18.76
CA GLU A 167 -16.91 -13.29 -19.02
C GLU A 167 -17.32 -12.14 -18.09
N LEU A 168 -16.83 -12.13 -16.84
CA LEU A 168 -17.04 -11.06 -15.87
C LEU A 168 -16.24 -9.80 -16.24
N THR A 169 -15.07 -9.93 -16.86
CA THR A 169 -14.17 -8.82 -17.19
C THR A 169 -13.97 -8.64 -18.72
N PRO A 170 -15.01 -8.23 -19.47
CA PRO A 170 -14.95 -8.12 -20.93
C PRO A 170 -14.19 -6.88 -21.43
N LEU A 171 -13.95 -5.86 -20.60
CA LEU A 171 -13.28 -4.61 -20.98
C LEU A 171 -11.81 -4.57 -20.60
N ALA A 172 -11.27 -5.65 -20.05
CA ALA A 172 -9.88 -5.70 -19.63
C ALA A 172 -8.93 -5.48 -20.82
N GLN A 173 -7.99 -4.54 -20.67
CA GLN A 173 -6.90 -4.38 -21.60
C GLN A 173 -5.87 -5.51 -21.40
N ILE A 174 -5.30 -5.97 -22.51
CA ILE A 174 -4.17 -6.91 -22.47
C ILE A 174 -2.94 -6.06 -22.13
N VAL A 175 -2.45 -6.20 -20.90
CA VAL A 175 -1.21 -5.55 -20.46
C VAL A 175 -0.05 -6.53 -20.73
N PRO A 176 0.89 -6.22 -21.65
CA PRO A 176 2.10 -7.02 -21.81
C PRO A 176 2.87 -7.06 -20.48
N ASP A 177 3.36 -8.24 -20.08
CA ASP A 177 4.16 -8.48 -18.86
C ASP A 177 3.43 -8.41 -17.49
N ALA A 178 2.10 -8.36 -17.46
CA ALA A 178 1.35 -8.26 -16.19
C ALA A 178 1.15 -9.58 -15.41
N LYS A 179 1.71 -10.71 -15.87
CA LYS A 179 1.88 -11.90 -15.01
C LYS A 179 3.34 -12.03 -14.59
N PRO A 180 3.76 -11.45 -13.46
CA PRO A 180 4.90 -12.01 -12.75
C PRO A 180 4.49 -13.39 -12.22
N ILE A 181 5.12 -14.42 -12.76
CA ILE A 181 5.26 -15.72 -12.09
C ILE A 181 5.76 -15.39 -10.68
N PRO A 182 5.22 -15.99 -9.59
CA PRO A 182 5.82 -15.86 -8.28
C PRO A 182 7.28 -16.29 -8.42
N ILE A 183 8.19 -15.31 -8.39
CA ILE A 183 9.59 -15.60 -8.17
C ILE A 183 9.61 -16.02 -6.71
N ILE A 184 9.50 -17.33 -6.50
CA ILE A 184 10.11 -17.97 -5.35
C ILE A 184 11.59 -17.60 -5.49
N LYS A 185 12.00 -16.47 -4.93
CA LYS A 185 13.39 -16.30 -4.53
C LYS A 185 13.56 -17.30 -3.40
N GLN A 186 13.97 -18.51 -3.80
CA GLN A 186 14.70 -19.38 -2.89
C GLN A 186 15.77 -18.53 -2.23
N GLU A 187 15.84 -18.63 -0.91
CA GLU A 187 16.87 -18.04 -0.08
C GLU A 187 18.23 -18.15 -0.78
N GLU A 188 18.77 -17.03 -1.25
CA GLU A 188 20.21 -16.94 -1.39
C GLU A 188 20.77 -16.61 -0.01
N LEU A 189 21.25 -17.68 0.64
CA LEU A 189 22.37 -17.60 1.57
C LEU A 189 23.54 -16.88 0.89
N ALA A 190 23.55 -15.56 0.93
CA ALA A 190 24.72 -14.77 0.61
C ALA A 190 25.59 -14.67 1.88
N VAL A 191 26.39 -15.71 2.11
CA VAL A 191 27.56 -15.61 2.99
C VAL A 191 28.64 -14.84 2.24
N ALA A 192 29.02 -13.68 2.79
CA ALA A 192 30.37 -13.12 2.91
C ALA A 192 30.44 -11.61 2.57
N GLY A 193 30.43 -10.78 3.63
CA GLY A 193 30.72 -9.36 3.55
C GLY A 193 30.33 -8.60 4.81
N LYS A 194 30.92 -8.97 5.96
CA LYS A 194 30.72 -8.26 7.23
C LYS A 194 31.15 -6.80 7.10
N VAL A 195 30.23 -5.88 7.35
CA VAL A 195 30.55 -4.64 8.08
C VAL A 195 29.63 -4.66 9.31
N GLY A 196 30.18 -5.10 10.44
CA GLY A 196 29.50 -4.97 11.73
C GLY A 196 29.39 -3.49 12.10
N GLN A 197 28.45 -3.12 12.98
CA GLN A 197 28.26 -1.71 13.30
C GLN A 197 29.59 -1.08 13.79
N ALA A 198 29.84 0.16 13.38
CA ALA A 198 31.05 0.89 13.75
C ALA A 198 31.12 1.14 15.27
N TRP A 199 29.97 1.20 15.93
CA TRP A 199 29.85 1.40 17.38
C TRP A 199 30.15 0.11 18.14
N LYS A 200 31.27 0.12 18.88
CA LYS A 200 31.78 -1.04 19.64
C LYS A 200 31.36 -1.07 21.11
N GLY A 201 30.29 -0.34 21.47
CA GLY A 201 29.78 -0.28 22.84
C GLY A 201 30.66 0.56 23.78
N GLY A 202 30.40 0.46 25.09
CA GLY A 202 31.16 1.14 26.14
C GLY A 202 30.59 2.46 26.66
N GLY A 203 29.39 2.85 26.21
CA GLY A 203 28.69 4.07 26.63
C GLY A 203 27.39 4.30 25.84
N ILE A 204 26.79 5.49 26.01
CA ILE A 204 25.62 5.93 25.24
C ILE A 204 26.09 6.36 23.84
N LYS A 205 25.46 5.84 22.78
CA LYS A 205 25.78 6.22 21.41
C LYS A 205 25.24 7.63 21.14
N PRO A 206 26.05 8.59 20.65
CA PRO A 206 25.54 9.90 20.27
C PRO A 206 24.66 9.80 19.02
N GLY A 207 23.55 10.54 19.01
CA GLY A 207 22.74 10.73 17.81
C GLY A 207 23.28 11.80 16.86
N PRO A 208 22.66 11.99 15.68
CA PRO A 208 21.44 11.34 15.19
C PRO A 208 21.67 9.90 14.69
N ILE A 209 20.58 9.17 14.44
CA ILE A 209 20.60 7.88 13.71
C ILE A 209 21.28 8.03 12.33
N ASP A 210 22.05 7.03 11.93
CA ASP A 210 22.72 6.99 10.62
C ASP A 210 21.70 6.68 9.52
N GLU A 211 21.37 7.65 8.66
CA GLU A 211 20.36 7.48 7.61
C GLU A 211 20.71 6.37 6.60
N GLU A 212 21.99 6.01 6.47
CA GLU A 212 22.49 4.97 5.57
C GLU A 212 22.80 3.66 6.31
N TYR A 213 22.27 3.47 7.53
CA TYR A 213 22.57 2.29 8.35
C TYR A 213 22.26 0.98 7.62
N LYS A 214 21.23 0.92 6.77
CA LYS A 214 20.86 -0.28 5.99
C LYS A 214 21.97 -0.74 5.04
N SER A 215 22.81 0.19 4.58
CA SER A 215 23.95 -0.09 3.69
C SER A 215 25.23 -0.39 4.47
N LYS A 216 25.37 0.18 5.67
CA LYS A 216 26.57 0.12 6.51
C LYS A 216 26.54 -0.98 7.57
N MET A 217 25.34 -1.39 8.00
CA MET A 217 25.10 -2.41 9.01
C MET A 217 24.46 -3.64 8.36
N GLY A 218 25.01 -4.82 8.64
CA GLY A 218 24.40 -6.07 8.20
C GLY A 218 23.08 -6.37 8.94
N PRO A 219 22.13 -7.09 8.32
CA PRO A 219 20.92 -7.54 8.99
C PRO A 219 21.28 -8.49 10.13
N SER A 220 20.66 -8.28 11.28
CA SER A 220 20.78 -9.12 12.46
C SER A 220 19.54 -10.00 12.60
N ALA A 221 19.58 -10.97 13.52
CA ALA A 221 18.45 -11.87 13.75
C ALA A 221 17.16 -11.06 14.07
N PRO A 222 16.06 -11.28 13.36
CA PRO A 222 14.79 -10.62 13.64
C PRO A 222 14.35 -10.86 15.09
N HIS A 223 13.73 -9.87 15.70
CA HIS A 223 13.18 -9.98 17.04
C HIS A 223 11.68 -10.28 16.96
N VAL A 224 11.28 -11.45 17.44
CA VAL A 224 9.87 -11.82 17.57
C VAL A 224 9.36 -11.37 18.94
N VAL A 225 8.35 -10.50 18.92
CA VAL A 225 7.69 -10.01 20.13
C VAL A 225 6.82 -11.13 20.70
N ALA A 226 7.15 -11.59 21.92
CA ALA A 226 6.63 -12.85 22.47
C ALA A 226 5.11 -12.90 22.66
N ASP A 227 4.47 -11.75 22.87
CA ASP A 227 3.03 -11.63 23.15
C ASP A 227 2.18 -11.36 21.90
N THR A 228 2.70 -10.63 20.92
CA THR A 228 1.97 -10.32 19.67
C THR A 228 2.37 -11.21 18.49
N GLY A 229 3.50 -11.90 18.58
CA GLY A 229 4.06 -12.71 17.50
C GLY A 229 4.63 -11.90 16.34
N VAL A 230 4.63 -10.56 16.43
CA VAL A 230 5.15 -9.67 15.38
C VAL A 230 6.68 -9.76 15.32
N SER A 231 7.21 -9.91 14.11
CA SER A 231 8.66 -9.97 13.84
C SER A 231 9.18 -8.61 13.40
N LEU A 232 10.09 -8.03 14.19
CA LEU A 232 10.79 -6.80 13.87
C LEU A 232 12.16 -7.09 13.29
N LYS A 233 12.49 -6.44 12.18
CA LYS A 233 13.84 -6.53 11.60
C LYS A 233 14.81 -5.77 12.48
N THR A 234 16.02 -6.31 12.63
CA THR A 234 17.09 -5.67 13.40
C THR A 234 18.35 -5.59 12.55
N TRP A 235 19.19 -4.59 12.82
CA TRP A 235 20.39 -4.29 12.05
C TRP A 235 21.53 -3.95 13.01
N GLY A 236 22.68 -4.60 12.83
CA GLY A 236 23.89 -4.30 13.62
C GLY A 236 23.84 -4.72 15.10
N ARG A 237 22.82 -5.48 15.54
CA ARG A 237 22.78 -6.08 16.89
C ARG A 237 23.92 -7.09 17.04
N GLU A 238 24.70 -6.94 18.11
CA GLU A 238 25.84 -7.81 18.44
C GLU A 238 25.67 -8.36 19.86
N GLY A 239 25.89 -9.67 20.04
CA GLY A 239 25.75 -10.31 21.35
C GLY A 239 24.31 -10.66 21.76
N ALA A 240 24.18 -11.35 22.89
CA ALA A 240 22.89 -11.67 23.51
C ALA A 240 22.60 -10.75 24.70
N ASP A 241 23.65 -10.15 25.27
CA ASP A 241 23.61 -9.04 26.18
C ASP A 241 23.19 -7.77 25.43
N ASN A 242 22.14 -7.07 25.90
CA ASN A 242 21.58 -5.88 25.26
C ASN A 242 22.55 -4.66 25.24
N GLY A 243 23.86 -4.88 25.38
CA GLY A 243 24.89 -3.85 25.35
C GLY A 243 25.06 -3.20 23.97
N ILE A 244 24.79 -3.95 22.89
CA ILE A 244 24.77 -3.45 21.51
C ILE A 244 23.49 -3.94 20.83
N MET A 245 22.51 -3.04 20.68
CA MET A 245 21.19 -3.37 20.15
C MET A 245 21.03 -2.99 18.67
N GLY A 246 21.78 -1.99 18.19
CA GLY A 246 21.69 -1.51 16.81
C GLY A 246 20.34 -0.85 16.48
N VAL A 247 19.99 -0.88 15.20
CA VAL A 247 18.76 -0.25 14.67
C VAL A 247 17.67 -1.29 14.46
N TRP A 248 16.46 -0.96 14.92
CA TRP A 248 15.29 -1.82 14.87
C TRP A 248 14.27 -1.21 13.92
N GLY A 249 13.63 -2.03 13.10
CA GLY A 249 12.62 -1.59 12.11
C GLY A 249 13.17 -1.48 10.70
N GLU A 250 12.24 -1.29 9.76
CA GLU A 250 12.49 -1.16 8.33
C GLU A 250 12.05 0.21 7.81
N PHE A 251 10.78 0.56 8.01
CA PHE A 251 10.16 1.83 7.61
C PHE A 251 10.06 2.80 8.78
N VAL A 252 9.88 2.27 10.00
CA VAL A 252 9.94 3.01 11.25
C VAL A 252 11.19 2.54 12.00
N SER A 253 12.32 3.18 11.72
CA SER A 253 13.61 2.75 12.25
C SER A 253 13.96 3.49 13.52
N VAL A 254 14.29 2.75 14.58
CA VAL A 254 14.71 3.30 15.87
C VAL A 254 16.07 2.73 16.24
N ASP A 255 17.04 3.60 16.46
CA ASP A 255 18.35 3.22 16.98
C ASP A 255 18.29 3.04 18.50
N PHE A 256 18.33 1.78 18.94
CA PHE A 256 18.19 1.44 20.34
C PHE A 256 19.46 1.76 21.14
N ASP A 257 20.61 1.93 20.49
CA ASP A 257 21.84 2.34 21.16
C ASP A 257 21.88 3.87 21.42
N ILE A 258 21.09 4.65 20.67
CA ILE A 258 20.89 6.11 20.86
C ILE A 258 19.68 6.39 21.76
N CYS A 259 18.61 5.60 21.65
CA CYS A 259 17.35 5.85 22.34
C CYS A 259 17.50 5.90 23.87
N ILE A 260 17.09 7.00 24.49
CA ILE A 260 17.15 7.24 25.94
C ILE A 260 15.82 6.98 26.68
N ALA A 261 14.85 6.35 26.02
CA ALA A 261 13.49 6.12 26.55
C ALA A 261 12.71 7.39 26.94
N ASP A 262 12.92 8.50 26.23
CA ASP A 262 12.23 9.78 26.48
C ASP A 262 10.70 9.66 26.39
N GLY A 263 10.20 8.97 25.36
CA GLY A 263 8.77 8.67 25.21
C GLY A 263 7.97 9.66 24.35
N ALA A 264 8.51 10.83 23.97
CA ALA A 264 7.79 11.80 23.14
C ALA A 264 7.29 11.22 21.81
N CYS A 265 7.99 10.23 21.25
CA CYS A 265 7.57 9.52 20.04
C CYS A 265 6.27 8.71 20.21
N ILE A 266 5.97 8.21 21.41
CA ILE A 266 4.73 7.50 21.72
C ILE A 266 3.60 8.52 21.79
N ASP A 267 3.78 9.60 22.55
CA ASP A 267 2.75 10.64 22.74
C ASP A 267 2.43 11.41 21.45
N ALA A 268 3.43 11.58 20.58
CA ALA A 268 3.25 12.29 19.31
C ALA A 268 2.65 11.42 18.19
N CYS A 269 2.58 10.09 18.37
CA CYS A 269 2.13 9.19 17.31
C CYS A 269 0.60 9.11 17.28
N PRO A 270 -0.09 9.60 16.23
CA PRO A 270 -1.56 9.62 16.18
C PRO A 270 -2.20 8.24 15.96
N VAL A 271 -1.39 7.23 15.65
CA VAL A 271 -1.80 5.85 15.34
C VAL A 271 -1.10 4.84 16.24
N ASP A 272 -0.46 5.30 17.32
CA ASP A 272 0.13 4.49 18.39
C ASP A 272 1.11 3.39 17.91
N VAL A 273 1.98 3.69 16.95
CA VAL A 273 2.99 2.74 16.39
C VAL A 273 3.87 2.11 17.48
N PHE A 274 4.23 2.92 18.49
CA PHE A 274 5.23 2.57 19.48
C PHE A 274 4.60 2.10 20.80
N GLU A 275 5.16 1.05 21.38
CA GLU A 275 4.83 0.59 22.72
C GLU A 275 6.12 0.37 23.53
N PHE A 276 6.09 0.76 24.79
CA PHE A 276 7.26 0.71 25.63
C PHE A 276 7.54 -0.72 26.14
N ARG A 277 8.74 -1.24 25.90
CA ARG A 277 9.19 -2.57 26.37
C ARG A 277 10.53 -2.54 27.09
N ASP A 278 10.74 -3.50 27.98
CA ASP A 278 11.94 -3.57 28.81
C ASP A 278 13.09 -4.30 28.09
N PHE A 279 14.25 -3.65 28.08
CA PHE A 279 15.49 -4.15 27.52
C PHE A 279 16.63 -3.91 28.52
N PRO A 280 16.71 -4.69 29.61
CA PRO A 280 17.75 -4.50 30.62
C PRO A 280 19.13 -4.76 30.03
N GLY A 281 20.13 -3.99 30.49
CA GLY A 281 21.53 -4.15 30.09
C GLY A 281 22.03 -3.23 28.97
N ASN A 282 21.16 -2.38 28.39
CA ASN A 282 21.60 -1.37 27.43
C ASN A 282 22.10 -0.08 28.13
N PRO A 283 23.25 0.50 27.71
CA PRO A 283 23.81 1.69 28.35
C PRO A 283 22.96 2.97 28.22
N ALA A 284 22.16 3.11 27.17
CA ALA A 284 21.37 4.31 26.91
C ALA A 284 20.06 4.35 27.71
N SER A 285 19.37 3.22 27.81
CA SER A 285 18.18 3.07 28.65
C SER A 285 17.79 1.61 28.79
N THR A 286 17.17 1.24 29.90
CA THR A 286 16.67 -0.13 30.15
C THR A 286 15.29 -0.39 29.55
N LYS A 287 14.73 0.57 28.83
CA LYS A 287 13.39 0.55 28.23
C LYS A 287 13.45 1.17 26.84
N LYS A 288 12.71 0.66 25.87
CA LYS A 288 12.72 1.16 24.47
C LYS A 288 11.31 1.24 23.91
N PRO A 289 10.99 2.26 23.09
CA PRO A 289 9.75 2.33 22.33
C PRO A 289 9.84 1.37 21.15
N LEU A 290 9.16 0.24 21.27
CA LEU A 290 9.12 -0.83 20.27
C LEU A 290 7.98 -0.55 19.28
N GLN A 291 8.31 -0.46 17.99
CA GLN A 291 7.39 -0.16 16.89
C GLN A 291 6.55 -1.39 16.47
N ILE A 292 5.84 -2.00 17.40
CA ILE A 292 5.05 -3.23 17.17
C ILE A 292 4.03 -3.04 16.04
N ARG A 293 3.52 -1.81 15.89
CA ARG A 293 2.58 -1.40 14.84
C ARG A 293 3.27 -0.58 13.75
N GLU A 294 4.50 -0.91 13.43
CA GLU A 294 5.25 -0.30 12.31
C GLU A 294 4.43 -0.19 11.00
N PRO A 295 3.59 -1.18 10.60
CA PRO A 295 2.73 -1.07 9.42
C PRO A 295 1.64 0.01 9.50
N ASP A 296 1.22 0.41 10.70
CA ASP A 296 0.17 1.42 10.89
C ASP A 296 0.72 2.85 10.74
N CYS A 297 2.04 3.01 10.58
CA CYS A 297 2.68 4.30 10.43
C CYS A 297 2.15 5.05 9.20
N ILE A 298 1.60 6.25 9.43
CA ILE A 298 1.09 7.15 8.38
C ILE A 298 2.13 8.13 7.84
N PHE A 299 3.42 7.91 8.12
CA PHE A 299 4.54 8.74 7.65
C PHE A 299 4.41 10.24 7.97
N CYS A 300 3.77 10.59 9.09
CA CYS A 300 3.60 11.99 9.50
C CYS A 300 4.89 12.69 9.96
N LEU A 301 5.98 11.92 10.14
CA LEU A 301 7.31 12.37 10.60
C LEU A 301 7.34 13.03 11.99
N ALA A 302 6.22 13.04 12.73
CA ALA A 302 6.14 13.69 14.04
C ALA A 302 7.15 13.08 15.03
N CYS A 303 7.30 11.76 15.04
CA CYS A 303 8.22 11.05 15.92
C CYS A 303 9.71 11.37 15.65
N GLU A 304 10.09 11.68 14.40
CA GLU A 304 11.45 12.16 14.08
C GLU A 304 11.71 13.53 14.69
N GLY A 305 10.74 14.44 14.55
CA GLY A 305 10.88 15.82 15.00
C GLY A 305 10.88 16.00 16.51
N VAL A 306 10.19 15.13 17.26
CA VAL A 306 10.08 15.23 18.72
C VAL A 306 11.16 14.45 19.47
N CYS A 307 11.90 13.55 18.82
CA CYS A 307 12.89 12.70 19.49
C CYS A 307 14.14 13.52 19.88
N PRO A 308 14.43 13.74 21.18
CA PRO A 308 15.55 14.62 21.58
C PRO A 308 16.93 14.17 21.09
N PRO A 309 17.30 12.87 21.13
CA PRO A 309 18.57 12.42 20.57
C PRO A 309 18.48 12.09 19.07
N VAL A 310 17.35 12.35 18.42
CA VAL A 310 17.11 12.05 16.99
C VAL A 310 17.46 10.59 16.66
N ALA A 311 16.91 9.68 17.47
CA ALA A 311 17.14 8.23 17.34
C ALA A 311 16.21 7.54 16.34
N ILE A 312 15.28 8.28 15.73
CA ILE A 312 14.22 7.73 14.88
C ILE A 312 14.41 8.26 13.46
N LYS A 313 14.30 7.38 12.47
CA LYS A 313 14.20 7.72 11.06
C LYS A 313 13.08 6.94 10.41
N ILE A 314 12.24 7.63 9.67
CA ILE A 314 11.16 7.08 8.87
C ILE A 314 11.63 7.03 7.42
N TYR A 315 11.50 5.85 6.83
CA TYR A 315 11.75 5.64 5.41
C TYR A 315 10.41 5.47 4.72
N GLU A 316 10.10 6.37 3.80
CA GLU A 316 8.98 6.20 2.89
C GLU A 316 9.16 4.87 2.13
N MET A 317 8.08 4.11 2.01
CA MET A 317 8.06 2.88 1.24
C MET A 317 8.20 3.23 -0.25
N LYS A 318 9.43 3.15 -0.77
CA LYS A 318 9.74 3.29 -2.20
C LYS A 318 9.61 1.97 -2.95
#